data_AF-A0A7V3GUJ0-F1
#
_entry.id   AF-A0A7V3GUJ0-F1
#
_cell.length_a   1.000
_cell.length_b   1.000
_cell.length_c   1.000
_cell.angle_alpha   90.00
_cell.angle_beta   90.00
_cell.angle_gamma   90.00
#
_symmetry.space_group_name_H-M   'P 1'
#
loop_
_entity.id
_entity.type
_entity.pdbx_description
1 polymer ?
#
loop_
_entity_poly.entity_id
_entity_poly.type
_entity_poly.pdbx_seq_one_letter_code
_entity_poly.pdbx_strand_id
1 'polypeptide(L)'
;MLHFLHILLIYEINGFLALMYVFWEHLAGILVLASFAFFTVRAPAGQRAWTVGAGTLALLAAFLAPTPAPFLLAAMSLAGVAAVLLDRFNPDALRWRITGGLTLYALAALAHLGYQAYLAGVDAAAWAQAIGGQGEASAALAQGRAFVETLGAWGLWLILPLGYFSLLAQVLLAHPPLSAKPDEIITSVRTRGKR
;
A
#
# COMPACT_ATOMS: atom_id res chain seq x y z
N MET A 1 -26.87 8.02 -43.63
CA MET A 1 -26.70 6.79 -42.84
C MET A 1 -25.26 6.62 -42.33
N LEU A 2 -24.24 6.62 -43.20
CA LEU A 2 -22.82 6.51 -42.81
C LEU A 2 -22.34 7.58 -41.80
N HIS A 3 -22.74 8.84 -41.97
CA HIS A 3 -22.38 9.92 -41.05
C HIS A 3 -22.95 9.72 -39.63
N PHE A 4 -24.18 9.22 -39.52
CA PHE A 4 -24.82 8.92 -38.23
C PHE A 4 -24.11 7.76 -37.52
N LEU A 5 -23.79 6.69 -38.24
CA LEU A 5 -23.04 5.55 -37.70
C LEU A 5 -21.65 5.95 -37.20
N HIS A 6 -20.97 6.85 -37.92
CA HIS A 6 -19.66 7.38 -37.51
C HIS A 6 -19.73 8.17 -36.21
N ILE A 7 -20.75 9.04 -36.05
CA ILE A 7 -20.95 9.80 -34.81
C ILE A 7 -21.25 8.85 -33.64
N LEU A 8 -22.15 7.88 -33.84
CA LEU A 8 -22.49 6.89 -32.81
C LEU A 8 -21.24 6.13 -32.34
N LEU A 9 -20.41 5.67 -33.27
CA LEU A 9 -19.16 4.96 -32.96
C LEU A 9 -18.19 5.82 -32.13
N ILE A 10 -18.06 7.11 -32.45
CA ILE A 10 -17.21 8.03 -31.67
C ILE A 10 -17.73 8.15 -30.23
N TYR A 11 -19.05 8.28 -30.04
CA TYR A 11 -19.62 8.37 -28.70
C TYR A 11 -19.39 7.08 -27.88
N GLU A 12 -19.57 5.91 -28.48
CA GLU A 12 -19.33 4.62 -27.80
C GLU A 12 -17.86 4.45 -27.42
N ILE A 13 -16.94 4.76 -28.34
CA ILE A 13 -15.49 4.69 -28.07
C ILE A 13 -15.11 5.67 -26.96
N ASN A 14 -15.59 6.92 -27.02
CA ASN A 14 -15.31 7.91 -25.98
C ASN A 14 -15.87 7.49 -24.62
N GLY A 15 -17.09 6.93 -24.58
CA GLY A 15 -17.69 6.40 -23.36
C GLY A 15 -16.87 5.26 -22.77
N PHE A 16 -16.43 4.31 -23.61
CA PHE A 16 -15.57 3.21 -23.18
C PHE A 16 -14.21 3.70 -22.66
N LEU A 17 -13.57 4.64 -23.36
CA LEU A 17 -12.30 5.23 -22.92
C LEU A 17 -12.43 5.97 -21.59
N ALA A 18 -13.53 6.71 -21.39
CA ALA A 18 -13.80 7.37 -20.11
C ALA A 18 -13.94 6.35 -18.97
N LEU A 19 -14.63 5.23 -19.20
CA LEU A 19 -14.75 4.14 -18.22
C LEU A 19 -13.39 3.50 -17.93
N MET A 20 -12.58 3.22 -18.96
CA MET A 20 -11.23 2.67 -18.76
C MET A 20 -10.33 3.63 -17.99
N TYR A 21 -10.41 4.92 -18.28
CA TYR A 21 -9.65 5.95 -17.57
C TYR A 21 -10.04 6.03 -16.10
N VAL A 22 -11.34 6.12 -15.79
CA VAL A 22 -11.84 6.13 -14.41
C VAL A 22 -11.44 4.84 -13.68
N PHE A 23 -11.57 3.69 -14.34
CA PHE A 23 -11.15 2.42 -13.76
C PHE A 23 -9.65 2.42 -13.44
N TRP A 24 -8.81 2.89 -14.37
CA TRP A 24 -7.37 2.97 -14.17
C TRP A 24 -6.99 3.87 -12.99
N GLU A 25 -7.62 5.05 -12.88
CA GLU A 25 -7.43 6.00 -11.77
C GLU A 25 -7.79 5.38 -10.41
N HIS A 26 -8.73 4.44 -10.36
CA HIS A 26 -9.25 3.86 -9.10
C HIS A 26 -8.78 2.42 -8.87
N LEU A 27 -8.06 1.82 -9.82
CA LEU A 27 -7.65 0.42 -9.78
C LEU A 27 -6.85 0.09 -8.51
N ALA A 28 -5.89 0.95 -8.15
CA ALA A 28 -5.10 0.77 -6.94
C ALA A 28 -5.98 0.74 -5.67
N GLY A 29 -6.92 1.68 -5.55
CA GLY A 29 -7.87 1.73 -4.44
C GLY A 29 -8.77 0.50 -4.36
N ILE A 30 -9.26 0.00 -5.50
CA ILE A 30 -10.08 -1.22 -5.59
C ILE A 30 -9.27 -2.44 -5.11
N LEU A 31 -8.01 -2.57 -5.54
CA LEU A 31 -7.15 -3.69 -5.14
C LEU A 31 -6.81 -3.65 -3.64
N VAL A 32 -6.57 -2.46 -3.09
CA VAL A 32 -6.37 -2.27 -1.65
C VAL A 32 -7.65 -2.63 -0.88
N LEU A 33 -8.82 -2.17 -1.34
CA LEU A 33 -10.11 -2.50 -0.73
C LEU A 33 -10.34 -4.02 -0.70
N ALA A 34 -10.14 -4.68 -1.84
CA ALA A 34 -10.31 -6.12 -1.96
C ALA A 34 -9.36 -6.89 -1.02
N SER A 35 -8.10 -6.45 -0.92
CA SER A 35 -7.10 -7.07 -0.05
C SER A 35 -7.44 -6.90 1.43
N PHE A 36 -7.88 -5.71 1.86
CA PHE A 36 -8.30 -5.48 3.24
C PHE A 36 -9.64 -6.12 3.59
N ALA A 37 -10.57 -6.27 2.64
CA ALA A 37 -11.76 -7.07 2.82
C ALA A 37 -11.39 -8.55 3.08
N PHE A 38 -10.45 -9.09 2.30
CA PHE A 38 -9.91 -10.43 2.51
C PHE A 38 -9.28 -10.59 3.90
N PHE A 39 -8.43 -9.63 4.32
CA PHE A 39 -7.79 -9.68 5.63
C PHE A 39 -8.83 -9.62 6.75
N THR A 40 -9.82 -8.72 6.65
CA THR A 40 -10.85 -8.53 7.67
C THR A 40 -11.74 -9.75 7.83
N VAL A 41 -12.22 -10.34 6.73
CA VAL A 41 -13.12 -11.51 6.77
C VAL A 41 -12.42 -12.71 7.42
N ARG A 42 -11.11 -12.88 7.19
CA ARG A 42 -10.30 -13.99 7.71
C ARG A 42 -9.58 -13.68 9.02
N ALA A 43 -9.66 -12.46 9.53
CA ALA A 43 -9.03 -12.07 10.78
C ALA A 43 -9.77 -12.65 12.00
N PRO A 44 -9.05 -13.07 13.06
CA PRO A 44 -9.62 -13.38 14.36
C PRO A 44 -10.41 -12.20 14.92
N ALA A 45 -11.42 -12.46 15.75
CA ALA A 45 -12.31 -11.43 16.30
C ALA A 45 -11.56 -10.25 16.93
N GLY A 46 -10.48 -10.52 17.68
CA GLY A 46 -9.66 -9.48 18.31
C GLY A 46 -8.84 -8.61 17.35
N GLN A 47 -8.59 -9.06 16.12
CA GLN A 47 -7.84 -8.32 15.11
C GLN A 47 -8.74 -7.55 14.13
N ARG A 48 -10.00 -7.98 13.94
CA ARG A 48 -10.90 -7.43 12.91
C ARG A 48 -11.06 -5.92 12.95
N ALA A 49 -11.32 -5.35 14.13
CA ALA A 49 -11.51 -3.90 14.27
C ALA A 49 -10.25 -3.11 13.85
N TRP A 50 -9.07 -3.63 14.21
CA TRP A 50 -7.79 -3.06 13.80
C TRP A 50 -7.56 -3.19 12.30
N THR A 51 -7.89 -4.34 11.70
CA THR A 51 -7.78 -4.54 10.25
C THR A 51 -8.71 -3.60 9.48
N VAL A 52 -9.92 -3.33 9.99
CA VAL A 52 -10.82 -2.33 9.40
C VAL A 52 -10.22 -0.93 9.50
N GLY A 53 -9.74 -0.52 10.67
CA GLY A 53 -9.09 0.79 10.85
C GLY A 53 -7.87 0.97 9.93
N ALA A 54 -7.02 -0.05 9.85
CA ALA A 54 -5.88 -0.10 8.94
C ALA A 54 -6.33 -0.03 7.47
N GLY A 55 -7.40 -0.74 7.10
CA GLY A 55 -7.97 -0.73 5.76
C GLY A 55 -8.51 0.63 5.37
N THR A 56 -9.21 1.31 6.27
CA THR A 56 -9.68 2.68 6.07
C THR A 56 -8.50 3.62 5.80
N LEU A 57 -7.45 3.53 6.62
CA LEU A 57 -6.26 4.36 6.43
C LEU A 57 -5.54 4.05 5.11
N ALA A 58 -5.40 2.78 4.77
CA ALA A 58 -4.80 2.34 3.51
C ALA A 58 -5.62 2.82 2.29
N LEU A 59 -6.94 2.83 2.39
CA LEU A 59 -7.81 3.38 1.34
C LEU A 59 -7.63 4.89 1.21
N LEU A 60 -7.60 5.64 2.32
CA LEU A 60 -7.29 7.06 2.27
C LEU A 60 -5.94 7.32 1.59
N ALA A 61 -4.91 6.54 1.92
CA ALA A 61 -3.62 6.64 1.25
C ALA A 61 -3.71 6.31 -0.25
N ALA A 62 -4.46 5.27 -0.64
CA ALA A 62 -4.61 4.87 -2.04
C ALA A 62 -5.34 5.92 -2.89
N PHE A 63 -6.25 6.71 -2.31
CA PHE A 63 -6.97 7.77 -3.03
C PHE A 63 -6.30 9.14 -2.98
N LEU A 64 -5.52 9.44 -1.94
CA LEU A 64 -4.98 10.79 -1.71
C LEU A 64 -3.48 10.91 -2.00
N ALA A 65 -2.71 9.84 -1.83
CA ALA A 65 -1.26 9.90 -2.01
C ALA A 65 -0.89 10.01 -3.51
N PRO A 66 0.16 10.77 -3.84
CA PRO A 66 0.60 10.89 -5.23
C PRO A 66 1.14 9.56 -5.77
N THR A 67 0.97 9.36 -7.08
CA THR A 67 1.59 8.23 -7.80
C THR A 67 3.11 8.26 -7.63
N PRO A 68 3.77 7.10 -7.43
CA PRO A 68 3.28 5.73 -7.56
C PRO A 68 2.78 5.07 -6.25
N ALA A 69 2.67 5.80 -5.13
CA ALA A 69 2.38 5.21 -3.82
C ALA A 69 1.10 4.34 -3.76
N PRO A 70 -0.04 4.72 -4.39
CA PRO A 70 -1.23 3.87 -4.44
C PRO A 70 -0.97 2.49 -5.07
N PHE A 71 -0.23 2.43 -6.18
CA PHE A 71 0.07 1.17 -6.87
C PHE A 71 1.05 0.30 -6.08
N LEU A 72 2.01 0.90 -5.38
CA LEU A 72 2.89 0.17 -4.47
C LEU A 72 2.13 -0.40 -3.29
N LEU A 73 1.24 0.39 -2.67
CA LEU A 73 0.36 -0.10 -1.60
C LEU A 73 -0.53 -1.25 -2.08
N ALA A 74 -1.10 -1.14 -3.29
CA ALA A 74 -1.87 -2.22 -3.91
C ALA A 74 -1.01 -3.49 -4.09
N ALA A 75 0.18 -3.36 -4.68
CA ALA A 75 1.10 -4.48 -4.88
C ALA A 75 1.52 -5.14 -3.56
N MET A 76 1.86 -4.35 -2.55
CA MET A 76 2.18 -4.82 -1.19
C MET A 76 0.99 -5.55 -0.58
N SER A 77 -0.23 -5.01 -0.69
CA SER A 77 -1.42 -5.64 -0.13
C SER A 77 -1.75 -6.98 -0.81
N LEU A 78 -1.63 -7.07 -2.13
CA LEU A 78 -1.81 -8.30 -2.89
C LEU A 78 -0.74 -9.34 -2.54
N ALA A 79 0.51 -8.92 -2.37
CA ALA A 79 1.57 -9.82 -1.89
C ALA A 79 1.29 -10.33 -0.48
N GLY A 80 0.72 -9.51 0.40
CA GLY A 80 0.22 -9.93 1.70
C GLY A 80 -0.88 -10.99 1.59
N VAL A 81 -1.85 -10.82 0.68
CA VAL A 81 -2.88 -11.84 0.39
C VAL A 81 -2.22 -13.14 -0.05
N ALA A 82 -1.31 -13.09 -1.01
CA ALA A 82 -0.57 -14.26 -1.49
C ALA A 82 0.21 -14.95 -0.37
N ALA A 83 0.92 -14.18 0.47
CA ALA A 83 1.69 -14.73 1.59
C ALA A 83 0.79 -15.45 2.60
N VAL A 84 -0.37 -14.90 2.94
CA VAL A 84 -1.34 -15.55 3.85
C VAL A 84 -1.91 -16.83 3.24
N LEU A 85 -2.09 -16.89 1.92
CA LEU A 85 -2.55 -18.11 1.24
C LEU A 85 -1.47 -19.20 1.20
N LEU A 86 -0.20 -18.81 1.20
CA LEU A 86 0.94 -19.72 1.19
C LEU A 86 1.34 -20.20 2.60
N ASP A 87 1.12 -19.39 3.63
CA ASP A 87 1.48 -19.74 5.00
C ASP A 87 0.52 -20.79 5.60
N ARG A 88 1.09 -21.95 5.95
CA ARG A 88 0.39 -23.09 6.54
C ARG A 88 0.59 -23.20 8.05
N PHE A 89 1.47 -22.38 8.64
CA PHE A 89 1.90 -22.52 10.02
C PHE A 89 1.19 -21.54 10.94
N ASN A 90 1.21 -20.24 10.62
CA ASN A 90 0.58 -19.22 11.48
C ASN A 90 -0.01 -18.04 10.68
N PRO A 91 -1.05 -18.32 9.88
CA PRO A 91 -1.64 -17.30 9.01
C PRO A 91 -2.28 -16.13 9.78
N ASP A 92 -2.65 -16.32 11.06
CA ASP A 92 -3.18 -15.26 11.93
C ASP A 92 -2.09 -14.26 12.35
N ALA A 93 -0.93 -14.75 12.79
CA ALA A 93 0.19 -13.86 13.13
C ALA A 93 0.72 -13.15 11.88
N LEU A 94 0.76 -13.84 10.73
CA LEU A 94 1.14 -13.22 9.47
C LEU A 94 0.16 -12.12 9.05
N ARG A 95 -1.15 -12.34 9.14
CA ARG A 95 -2.17 -11.30 8.89
C ARG A 95 -1.96 -10.06 9.75
N TRP A 96 -1.64 -10.24 11.03
CA TRP A 96 -1.35 -9.12 11.93
C TRP A 96 -0.11 -8.33 11.49
N ARG A 97 0.98 -9.03 11.15
CA ARG A 97 2.22 -8.40 10.65
C ARG A 97 1.98 -7.64 9.34
N ILE A 98 1.21 -8.23 8.42
CA ILE A 98 0.83 -7.59 7.16
C ILE A 98 0.03 -6.32 7.42
N THR A 99 -0.98 -6.39 8.28
CA THR A 99 -1.82 -5.25 8.64
C THR A 99 -0.97 -4.11 9.20
N GLY A 100 -0.05 -4.41 10.11
CA GLY A 100 0.89 -3.42 10.66
C GLY A 100 1.79 -2.80 9.59
N GLY A 101 2.40 -3.62 8.73
CA GLY A 101 3.28 -3.14 7.65
C GLY A 101 2.56 -2.24 6.64
N LEU A 102 1.36 -2.63 6.21
CA LEU A 102 0.54 -1.81 5.30
C LEU A 102 0.07 -0.51 5.97
N THR A 103 -0.25 -0.55 7.26
CA THR A 103 -0.61 0.66 8.04
C THR A 103 0.55 1.63 8.10
N LEU A 104 1.78 1.15 8.38
CA LEU A 104 2.97 2.00 8.41
C LEU A 104 3.26 2.62 7.04
N TYR A 105 3.09 1.86 5.96
CA TYR A 105 3.23 2.40 4.60
C TYR A 105 2.20 3.49 4.31
N ALA A 106 0.92 3.24 4.64
CA ALA A 106 -0.16 4.21 4.46
C ALA A 106 0.08 5.49 5.26
N LEU A 107 0.51 5.37 6.53
CA LEU A 107 0.89 6.52 7.35
C LEU A 107 2.04 7.31 6.73
N ALA A 108 3.09 6.64 6.24
CA ALA A 108 4.22 7.29 5.60
C ALA A 108 3.79 8.05 4.33
N ALA A 109 2.92 7.44 3.51
CA ALA A 109 2.40 8.07 2.29
C ALA A 109 1.55 9.31 2.60
N LEU A 110 0.66 9.22 3.59
CA LEU A 110 -0.17 10.35 4.04
C LEU A 110 0.67 11.44 4.73
N ALA A 111 1.70 11.06 5.50
CA ALA A 111 2.63 12.02 6.10
C ALA A 111 3.41 12.77 5.03
N HIS A 112 3.87 12.08 3.97
CA HIS A 112 4.53 12.73 2.84
C HIS A 112 3.57 13.70 2.12
N LEU A 113 2.34 13.28 1.84
CA LEU A 113 1.30 14.15 1.27
C LEU A 113 1.08 15.40 2.14
N GLY A 114 0.88 15.22 3.44
CA GLY A 114 0.67 16.33 4.38
C GLY A 114 1.87 17.27 4.47
N TYR A 115 3.09 16.73 4.44
CA TYR A 115 4.31 17.53 4.42
C TYR A 115 4.45 18.35 3.13
N GLN A 116 4.09 17.77 1.97
CA GLN A 116 4.11 18.51 0.71
C GLN A 116 3.05 19.62 0.69
N ALA A 117 1.84 19.35 1.19
CA ALA A 117 0.80 20.35 1.34
C ALA A 117 1.24 21.49 2.28
N TYR A 118 1.92 21.15 3.39
CA TYR A 118 2.52 22.14 4.29
C TYR A 118 3.56 23.01 3.56
N LEU A 119 4.50 22.39 2.83
CA LEU A 119 5.55 23.10 2.11
C LEU A 119 5.01 24.04 1.03
N ALA A 120 3.91 23.68 0.37
CA ALA A 120 3.25 24.52 -0.63
C ALA A 120 2.70 25.83 -0.02
N GLY A 121 2.35 25.81 1.27
CA GLY A 121 1.86 26.99 2.00
C GLY A 121 2.95 27.86 2.64
N VAL A 122 4.22 27.44 2.59
CA VAL A 122 5.33 28.20 3.18
C VAL A 122 5.74 29.35 2.27
N ASP A 123 5.58 30.59 2.76
CA ASP A 123 6.01 31.81 2.09
C ASP A 123 7.51 32.08 2.28
N ALA A 124 8.25 32.15 1.18
CA ALA A 124 9.68 32.46 1.17
C ALA A 124 9.98 33.87 1.70
N ALA A 125 9.05 34.82 1.58
CA ALA A 125 9.25 36.19 2.07
C ALA A 125 9.27 36.25 3.61
N ALA A 126 8.48 35.40 4.29
CA ALA A 126 8.49 35.28 5.75
C ALA A 126 9.83 34.71 6.27
N TRP A 127 10.46 33.81 5.52
CA TRP A 127 11.77 33.23 5.88
C TRP A 127 12.95 34.16 5.57
N ALA A 128 12.81 35.05 4.59
CA ALA A 128 13.84 36.02 4.22
C ALA A 128 14.23 36.97 5.38
N GLN A 129 13.28 37.29 6.28
CA GLN A 129 13.55 38.10 7.47
C GLN A 129 14.43 37.37 8.51
N ALA A 130 14.43 36.03 8.50
CA ALA A 130 15.17 35.22 9.48
C ALA A 130 16.56 34.78 9.00
N ILE A 131 16.78 34.64 7.68
CA ILE A 131 18.00 34.03 7.11
C ILE A 131 18.96 35.08 6.48
N GLY A 132 18.62 36.37 6.54
CA GLY A 132 19.56 37.43 6.12
C GLY A 132 19.45 37.89 4.67
N GLY A 133 18.37 37.50 3.96
CA GLY A 133 18.06 38.00 2.62
C GLY A 133 17.11 37.09 1.83
N GLN A 134 16.38 37.65 0.86
CA GLN A 134 15.44 36.88 0.02
C GLN A 134 16.13 35.80 -0.82
N GLY A 135 17.31 36.10 -1.38
CA GLY A 135 18.06 35.15 -2.21
C GLY A 135 18.50 33.90 -1.44
N GLU A 136 19.14 34.09 -0.28
CA GLU A 136 19.63 33.00 0.56
C GLU A 136 18.49 32.15 1.14
N ALA A 137 17.42 32.79 1.61
CA ALA A 137 16.23 32.08 2.09
C ALA A 137 15.57 31.23 0.99
N SER A 138 15.48 31.75 -0.23
CA SER A 138 14.91 31.01 -1.37
C SER A 138 15.76 29.78 -1.73
N ALA A 139 17.09 29.92 -1.73
CA ALA A 139 18.00 28.82 -2.04
C ALA A 139 17.97 27.73 -0.95
N ALA A 140 17.98 28.12 0.33
CA ALA A 140 17.90 27.18 1.44
C ALA A 140 16.58 26.40 1.46
N LEU A 141 15.45 27.08 1.21
CA LEU A 141 14.14 26.41 1.10
C LEU A 141 14.09 25.45 -0.08
N ALA A 142 14.61 25.85 -1.25
CA ALA A 142 14.65 24.98 -2.41
C ALA A 142 15.50 23.72 -2.15
N GLN A 143 16.67 23.88 -1.53
CA GLN A 143 17.54 22.75 -1.16
C GLN A 143 16.87 21.81 -0.16
N GLY A 144 16.24 22.34 0.89
CA GLY A 144 15.53 21.55 1.89
C GLY A 144 14.37 20.75 1.28
N ARG A 145 13.58 21.37 0.39
CA ARG A 145 12.51 20.70 -0.35
C ARG A 145 13.05 19.55 -1.20
N ALA A 146 14.10 19.81 -1.99
CA ALA A 146 14.73 18.79 -2.82
C ALA A 146 15.25 17.59 -2.00
N PHE A 147 15.82 17.86 -0.83
CA PHE A 147 16.29 16.80 0.07
C PHE A 147 15.15 15.94 0.60
N VAL A 148 14.06 16.54 1.08
CA VAL A 148 12.92 15.78 1.60
C VAL A 148 12.15 15.06 0.50
N GLU A 149 12.03 15.64 -0.70
CA GLU A 149 11.49 14.96 -1.87
C GLU A 149 12.29 13.71 -2.21
N THR A 150 13.62 13.82 -2.18
CA THR A 150 14.51 12.68 -2.41
C THR A 150 14.25 11.62 -1.35
N LEU A 151 14.32 11.96 -0.06
CA LEU A 151 14.05 11.00 1.03
C LEU A 151 12.66 10.37 0.94
N GLY A 152 11.64 11.15 0.58
CA GLY A 152 10.27 10.69 0.37
C GLY A 152 10.19 9.67 -0.76
N ALA A 153 10.83 9.95 -1.90
CA ALA A 153 10.90 9.02 -3.02
C ALA A 153 11.62 7.72 -2.64
N TRP A 154 12.83 7.80 -2.07
CA TRP A 154 13.57 6.61 -1.63
C TRP A 154 12.81 5.81 -0.56
N GLY A 155 12.25 6.49 0.42
CA GLY A 155 11.48 5.90 1.52
C GLY A 155 10.25 5.16 1.03
N LEU A 156 9.39 5.84 0.28
CA LEU A 156 8.10 5.30 -0.16
C LEU A 156 8.21 4.36 -1.35
N TRP A 157 9.20 4.51 -2.23
CA TRP A 157 9.27 3.73 -3.47
C TRP A 157 10.16 2.51 -3.33
N LEU A 158 11.19 2.58 -2.48
CA LEU A 158 12.20 1.54 -2.38
C LEU A 158 12.27 0.95 -0.97
N ILE A 159 12.60 1.76 0.04
CA ILE A 159 12.99 1.27 1.36
C ILE A 159 11.82 0.58 2.07
N LEU A 160 10.67 1.25 2.17
CA LEU A 160 9.51 0.68 2.87
C LEU A 160 8.92 -0.54 2.14
N PRO A 161 8.70 -0.51 0.80
CA PRO A 161 8.24 -1.69 0.09
C PRO A 161 9.21 -2.87 0.21
N LEU A 162 10.51 -2.66 0.01
CA LEU A 162 11.50 -3.73 0.14
C LEU A 162 11.59 -4.27 1.57
N GLY A 163 11.53 -3.40 2.58
CA GLY A 163 11.47 -3.83 3.98
C GLY A 163 10.27 -4.73 4.24
N TYR A 164 9.10 -4.35 3.74
CA TYR A 164 7.88 -5.16 3.83
C TYR A 164 8.01 -6.51 3.12
N PHE A 165 8.48 -6.53 1.86
CA PHE A 165 8.66 -7.77 1.10
C PHE A 165 9.69 -8.70 1.74
N SER A 166 10.78 -8.14 2.30
CA SER A 166 11.77 -8.91 3.05
C SER A 166 11.14 -9.58 4.27
N LEU A 167 10.27 -8.89 5.00
CA LEU A 167 9.55 -9.49 6.14
C LEU A 167 8.63 -10.62 5.70
N LEU A 168 7.93 -10.48 4.57
CA LEU A 168 7.10 -11.57 4.03
C LEU A 168 7.94 -12.77 3.61
N ALA A 169 9.03 -12.53 2.89
CA ALA A 169 9.96 -13.58 2.45
C ALA A 169 10.55 -14.34 3.65
N GLN A 170 10.97 -13.62 4.70
CA GLN A 170 11.48 -14.23 5.92
C GLN A 170 10.47 -15.16 6.59
N VAL A 171 9.19 -14.77 6.64
CA VAL A 171 8.14 -15.62 7.24
C VAL A 171 7.87 -16.85 6.36
N LEU A 172 7.75 -16.67 5.05
CA LEU A 172 7.46 -17.78 4.13
C LEU A 172 8.61 -18.78 4.01
N LEU A 173 9.86 -18.32 4.13
CA LEU A 173 11.06 -19.14 4.03
C LEU A 173 11.56 -19.63 5.39
N ALA A 174 10.90 -19.26 6.49
CA ALA A 174 11.28 -19.70 7.84
C ALA A 174 11.17 -21.22 8.03
N HIS A 175 10.33 -21.89 7.24
CA HIS A 175 10.05 -23.31 7.38
C HIS A 175 10.24 -24.04 6.05
N PRO A 176 10.90 -25.21 6.04
CA PRO A 176 11.05 -26.01 4.83
C PRO A 176 9.67 -26.52 4.35
N PRO A 177 9.49 -26.74 3.03
CA PRO A 177 8.24 -27.25 2.49
C PRO A 177 7.94 -28.64 3.06
N LEU A 178 6.77 -28.79 3.68
CA LEU A 178 6.29 -30.05 4.25
C LEU A 178 5.35 -30.75 3.27
N SER A 179 5.42 -32.09 3.24
CA SER A 179 4.55 -32.95 2.42
C SER A 179 3.09 -33.00 2.91
N ALA A 180 2.83 -32.60 4.15
CA ALA A 180 1.53 -32.59 4.80
C ALA A 180 1.39 -31.36 5.69
N LYS A 181 0.17 -31.02 6.11
CA LYS A 181 -0.04 -29.88 7.02
C LYS A 181 0.45 -30.23 8.44
N PRO A 182 0.87 -29.24 9.26
CA PRO A 182 1.40 -29.50 10.60
C PRO A 182 0.45 -30.29 11.52
N ASP A 183 -0.85 -30.02 11.44
CA ASP A 183 -1.91 -30.72 12.18
C ASP A 183 -2.05 -32.19 11.78
N GLU A 184 -1.94 -32.50 10.49
CA GLU A 184 -1.92 -33.88 9.97
C GLU A 184 -0.69 -34.64 10.48
N ILE A 185 0.48 -33.99 10.50
CA ILE A 185 1.73 -34.57 11.02
C ILE A 185 1.58 -34.87 12.52
N ILE A 186 1.13 -33.89 13.32
CA ILE A 186 0.93 -34.06 14.77
C ILE A 186 -0.07 -35.18 15.05
N THR A 187 -1.19 -35.21 14.32
CA THR A 187 -2.20 -36.25 14.47
C THR A 187 -1.63 -37.62 14.15
N SER A 188 -0.87 -37.76 13.05
CA SER A 188 -0.26 -39.02 12.65
C SER A 188 0.69 -39.58 13.71
N VAL A 189 1.51 -38.72 14.33
CA VAL A 189 2.44 -39.09 15.41
C VAL A 189 1.65 -39.47 16.66
N ARG A 190 0.64 -38.69 17.04
CA ARG A 190 -0.20 -38.96 18.22
C ARG A 190 -0.97 -40.27 18.10
N THR A 191 -1.39 -40.65 16.90
CA THR A 191 -2.11 -41.91 16.65
C THR A 191 -1.20 -43.14 16.55
N ARG A 192 0.10 -42.97 16.27
CA ARG A 192 1.06 -44.09 16.20
C ARG A 192 1.33 -44.75 17.55
N GLY A 193 1.23 -44.02 18.66
CA GLY A 193 1.43 -44.56 20.02
C GLY A 193 0.22 -45.27 20.64
N LYS A 194 -0.88 -45.46 19.88
CA LYS A 194 -2.13 -46.08 20.37
C LYS A 194 -2.41 -47.46 19.75
N ARG A 195 -1.40 -48.13 19.18
CA ARG A 195 -1.50 -49.53 18.73
C ARG A 195 -0.66 -50.43 19.61
#